data_AF-A0A0P9CAG1-F1
#
_entry.id   AF-A0A0P9CAG1-F1
#
_cell.length_a   1.000
_cell.length_b   1.000
_cell.length_c   1.000
_cell.angle_alpha   90.00
_cell.angle_beta   90.00
_cell.angle_gamma   90.00
#
_symmetry.space_group_name_H-M   'P 1'
#
loop_
_entity.id
_entity.type
_entity.pdbx_description
1 polymer ?
#
loop_
_entity_poly.entity_id
_entity_poly.type
_entity_poly.pdbx_seq_one_letter_code
_entity_poly.pdbx_strand_id
1 'polypeptide(L)'
;MSQGDLARIPDCIMRHIEQLGEGRHGVGQNCGDTQDEAAQSTSPPLICGEIRLTEEEAGEIRRFFEKYRDAAVEKPRDGARGRMIVAPRRYERLGESFYLEFEALAFL
;
A
#
# COMPACT_ATOMS: atom_id res chain seq x y z
N MET A 1 28.14 -3.83 0.27
CA MET A 1 27.05 -3.25 1.06
C MET A 1 26.04 -4.35 1.24
N SER A 2 25.80 -4.80 2.48
CA SER A 2 24.90 -5.93 2.75
C SER A 2 23.52 -5.62 2.17
N GLN A 3 23.03 -6.53 1.35
CA GLN A 3 21.68 -6.59 0.82
C GLN A 3 20.74 -6.73 2.03
N GLY A 4 20.41 -5.60 2.67
CA GLY A 4 19.61 -5.58 3.89
C GLY A 4 18.21 -6.06 3.55
N ASP A 5 17.78 -7.16 4.16
CA ASP A 5 16.41 -7.66 4.05
C ASP A 5 15.45 -6.54 4.43
N LEU A 6 14.73 -6.01 3.43
CA LEU A 6 13.66 -5.06 3.67
C LEU A 6 12.61 -5.72 4.58
N ALA A 7 12.05 -4.94 5.50
CA ALA A 7 10.99 -5.45 6.36
C ALA A 7 9.81 -5.90 5.49
N ARG A 8 9.27 -7.08 5.79
CA ARG A 8 8.12 -7.62 5.06
C ARG A 8 6.81 -7.12 5.64
N ILE A 9 5.85 -6.92 4.76
CA ILE A 9 4.46 -6.70 5.15
C ILE A 9 3.93 -7.99 5.80
N PRO A 10 3.36 -7.93 7.02
CA PRO A 10 2.72 -9.07 7.66
C PRO A 10 1.56 -9.62 6.82
N ASP A 11 1.35 -10.93 6.83
CA ASP A 11 0.32 -11.61 6.01
C ASP A 11 -1.11 -11.08 6.26
N CYS A 12 -1.41 -10.73 7.52
CA CYS A 12 -2.69 -10.13 7.89
C CYS A 12 -2.95 -8.78 7.20
N ILE A 13 -1.89 -8.00 6.92
CA ILE A 13 -1.97 -6.75 6.18
C ILE A 13 -1.94 -7.04 4.67
N MET A 14 -1.12 -7.99 4.24
CA MET A 14 -0.89 -8.32 2.85
C MET A 14 -2.20 -8.68 2.11
N ARG A 15 -3.03 -9.54 2.72
CA ARG A 15 -4.35 -9.91 2.16
C ARG A 15 -5.27 -8.71 1.91
N HIS A 16 -5.11 -7.63 2.70
CA HIS A 16 -5.89 -6.41 2.53
C HIS A 16 -5.27 -5.53 1.45
N ILE A 17 -3.94 -5.41 1.39
CA ILE A 17 -3.24 -4.68 0.31
C ILE A 17 -3.55 -5.29 -1.06
N GLU A 18 -3.75 -6.60 -1.18
CA GLU A 18 -4.21 -7.22 -2.43
C GLU A 18 -5.64 -6.88 -2.80
N GLN A 19 -6.48 -6.56 -1.83
CA GLN A 19 -7.83 -6.03 -2.06
C GLN A 19 -7.82 -4.54 -2.39
N LEU A 20 -6.76 -3.82 -1.99
CA LEU A 20 -6.56 -2.42 -2.36
C LEU A 20 -6.18 -2.32 -3.84
N GLY A 21 -6.87 -1.44 -4.56
CA GLY A 21 -6.52 -1.11 -5.93
C GLY A 21 -5.25 -0.26 -6.01
N GLU A 22 -4.61 -0.29 -7.18
CA GLU A 22 -3.63 0.73 -7.56
C GLU A 22 -4.40 2.03 -7.85
N GLY A 23 -4.23 3.02 -6.99
CA GLY A 23 -4.86 4.33 -7.09
C GLY A 23 -3.88 5.38 -7.61
N ARG A 24 -4.37 6.30 -8.45
CA ARG A 24 -3.63 7.47 -8.91
C ARG A 24 -4.36 8.74 -8.49
N HIS A 25 -4.41 9.08 -7.21
CA HIS A 25 -4.98 10.38 -6.84
C HIS A 25 -4.12 11.13 -5.83
N GLY A 26 -3.31 12.05 -6.39
CA GLY A 26 -3.57 13.44 -6.07
C GLY A 26 -4.74 13.93 -6.94
N VAL A 27 -5.81 14.36 -6.29
CA VAL A 27 -6.98 15.09 -6.85
C VAL A 27 -7.95 14.31 -7.76
N GLY A 28 -9.18 14.08 -7.29
CA GLY A 28 -10.41 14.16 -8.10
C GLY A 28 -10.98 12.89 -8.76
N GLN A 29 -12.12 12.43 -8.21
CA GLN A 29 -13.27 11.81 -8.92
C GLN A 29 -13.13 10.45 -9.62
N ASN A 30 -13.98 9.52 -9.16
CA ASN A 30 -14.77 8.52 -9.90
C ASN A 30 -14.17 7.72 -11.08
N CYS A 31 -14.40 6.41 -10.93
CA CYS A 31 -14.72 5.42 -11.97
C CYS A 31 -13.64 5.01 -12.99
N GLY A 32 -13.82 3.77 -13.44
CA GLY A 32 -12.93 3.12 -14.39
C GLY A 32 -12.91 3.76 -15.78
N ASP A 33 -12.14 3.10 -16.63
CA ASP A 33 -11.95 3.40 -18.04
C ASP A 33 -11.09 4.63 -18.34
N THR A 34 -9.77 4.43 -18.39
CA THR A 34 -8.92 4.85 -19.52
C THR A 34 -7.47 4.41 -19.31
N GLN A 35 -6.96 3.57 -20.20
CA GLN A 35 -5.57 3.08 -20.21
C GLN A 35 -4.56 4.10 -20.81
N ASP A 36 -4.97 5.33 -21.13
CA ASP A 36 -4.18 6.20 -22.03
C ASP A 36 -3.71 7.56 -21.43
N GLU A 37 -4.14 7.97 -20.24
CA GLU A 37 -3.68 9.24 -19.61
C GLU A 37 -2.63 9.03 -18.51
N ALA A 38 -1.85 7.96 -18.62
CA ALA A 38 -0.94 7.54 -17.57
C ALA A 38 0.42 8.27 -17.53
N ALA A 39 0.73 9.11 -18.52
CA ALA A 39 2.11 9.47 -18.85
C ALA A 39 2.63 10.83 -18.35
N GLN A 40 1.86 11.61 -17.58
CA GLN A 40 2.31 12.94 -17.10
C GLN A 40 2.34 13.13 -15.58
N SER A 41 2.14 12.07 -14.80
CA SER A 41 2.23 12.17 -13.34
C SER A 41 3.63 11.77 -12.86
N THR A 42 4.37 12.72 -12.29
CA THR A 42 5.70 12.51 -11.67
C THR A 42 5.61 11.91 -10.26
N SER A 43 4.40 11.65 -9.76
CA SER A 43 4.19 11.06 -8.44
C SER A 43 4.19 9.54 -8.52
N PRO A 44 4.84 8.83 -7.57
CA PRO A 44 4.81 7.37 -7.56
C PRO A 44 3.38 6.85 -7.44
N PRO A 45 3.07 5.67 -8.04
CA PRO A 45 1.75 5.08 -7.92
C PRO A 45 1.43 4.76 -6.45
N LEU A 46 0.18 4.93 -6.06
CA LEU A 46 -0.27 4.63 -4.70
C LEU A 46 -1.08 3.32 -4.69
N ILE A 47 -1.01 2.58 -3.60
CA ILE A 47 -1.93 1.48 -3.28
C ILE A 47 -2.75 1.96 -2.11
N CYS A 48 -4.04 2.20 -2.33
CA CYS A 48 -4.88 2.80 -1.30
C CYS A 48 -6.33 2.35 -1.36
N GLY A 49 -7.02 2.48 -0.23
CA GLY A 49 -8.45 2.24 -0.16
C GLY A 49 -8.95 1.98 1.25
N GLU A 50 -10.26 1.79 1.35
CA GLU A 50 -10.94 1.50 2.60
C GLU A 50 -11.09 0.01 2.82
N ILE A 51 -10.75 -0.46 4.02
CA ILE A 51 -10.89 -1.84 4.43
C ILE A 51 -11.56 -1.95 5.79
N ARG A 52 -12.26 -3.06 6.01
CA ARG A 52 -12.75 -3.41 7.35
C ARG A 52 -11.72 -4.30 8.02
N LEU A 53 -11.41 -3.96 9.27
CA LEU A 53 -10.43 -4.66 10.09
C LEU A 53 -11.09 -5.05 11.41
N THR A 54 -10.67 -6.20 11.95
CA THR A 54 -10.91 -6.52 13.36
C THR A 54 -10.07 -5.60 14.26
N GLU A 55 -10.40 -5.52 15.56
CA GLU A 55 -9.60 -4.71 16.50
C GLU A 55 -8.14 -5.18 16.60
N GLU A 56 -7.91 -6.49 16.50
CA GLU A 56 -6.57 -7.08 16.49
C GLU A 56 -5.77 -6.64 15.26
N GLU A 57 -6.36 -6.77 14.07
CA GLU A 57 -5.73 -6.38 12.80
C GLU A 57 -5.46 -4.87 12.73
N ALA A 58 -6.40 -4.05 13.23
CA ALA A 58 -6.21 -2.61 13.32
C ALA A 58 -5.02 -2.27 14.24
N GLY A 59 -4.85 -2.99 15.34
CA GLY A 59 -3.70 -2.86 16.23
C GLY A 59 -2.37 -3.23 15.57
N GLU A 60 -2.33 -4.31 14.81
CA GLU A 60 -1.14 -4.74 14.07
C GLU A 60 -0.77 -3.77 12.94
N ILE A 61 -1.76 -3.35 12.15
CA ILE A 61 -1.58 -2.39 11.06
C ILE A 61 -1.09 -1.06 11.61
N ARG A 62 -1.69 -0.57 12.70
CA ARG A 62 -1.24 0.66 13.34
C ARG A 62 0.23 0.58 13.75
N ARG A 63 0.64 -0.50 14.43
CA ARG A 63 2.04 -0.71 14.83
C ARG A 63 2.97 -0.78 13.62
N PHE A 64 2.52 -1.40 12.54
CA PHE A 64 3.27 -1.46 11.29
C PHE A 64 3.49 -0.07 10.69
N PHE A 65 2.43 0.74 10.56
CA PHE A 65 2.52 2.11 10.06
C PHE A 65 3.34 3.01 10.98
N GLU A 66 3.26 2.86 12.30
CA GLU A 66 4.08 3.60 13.25
C GLU A 66 5.58 3.22 13.13
N LYS A 67 5.87 1.94 12.92
CA LYS A 67 7.25 1.43 12.81
C LYS A 67 7.92 1.76 11.47
N TYR A 68 7.17 1.72 10.37
CA TYR A 68 7.70 1.81 9.02
C TYR A 68 7.23 3.02 8.22
N ARG A 69 6.64 4.05 8.87
CA ARG A 69 6.14 5.28 8.22
C ARG A 69 7.11 5.88 7.19
N ASP A 70 8.40 5.83 7.48
CA ASP A 70 9.46 6.42 6.66
C ASP A 70 10.41 5.36 6.09
N ALA A 71 9.99 4.10 6.05
CA ALA A 71 10.83 2.98 5.63
C ALA A 71 10.24 2.26 4.41
N ALA A 72 11.14 1.88 3.50
CA ALA A 72 10.83 0.95 2.42
C ALA A 72 10.55 -0.44 3.00
N VAL A 73 9.41 -1.01 2.65
CA VAL A 73 8.99 -2.35 3.03
C VAL A 73 8.77 -3.19 1.78
N GLU A 74 9.15 -4.47 1.86
CA GLU A 74 8.90 -5.43 0.80
C GLU A 74 7.45 -5.92 0.92
N LYS A 75 6.66 -5.66 -0.10
CA LYS A 75 5.44 -6.42 -0.40
C LYS A 75 5.86 -7.65 -1.20
N PRO A 76 5.98 -8.84 -0.57
CA PRO A 76 6.10 -10.07 -1.34
C PRO A 76 4.85 -10.21 -2.21
N ARG A 77 5.02 -10.64 -3.46
CA ARG A 77 3.93 -10.93 -4.38
C ARG A 77 3.80 -12.44 -4.50
N ASP A 78 2.58 -12.96 -4.48
CA ASP A 78 2.33 -14.37 -4.75
C ASP A 78 2.38 -14.60 -6.28
N GLY A 79 3.23 -15.52 -6.74
CA GLY A 79 3.35 -15.89 -8.16
C GLY A 79 4.36 -15.10 -9.03
N ALA A 80 4.08 -15.01 -10.34
CA ALA A 80 5.07 -14.78 -11.41
C ALA A 80 5.51 -13.32 -11.68
N ARG A 81 5.11 -12.33 -10.86
CA ARG A 81 5.23 -10.89 -11.19
C ARG A 81 6.15 -10.06 -10.27
N GLY A 82 7.18 -10.67 -9.71
CA GLY A 82 8.25 -9.95 -9.00
C GLY A 82 7.83 -9.37 -7.64
N ARG A 83 8.80 -8.90 -6.87
CA ARG A 83 8.60 -8.26 -5.55
C ARG A 83 8.27 -6.79 -5.74
N MET A 84 7.56 -6.18 -4.79
CA MET A 84 7.31 -4.74 -4.82
C MET A 84 7.84 -4.10 -3.56
N ILE A 85 8.51 -2.95 -3.71
CA ILE A 85 8.90 -2.10 -2.60
C ILE A 85 7.82 -1.05 -2.45
N VAL A 86 7.25 -0.95 -1.26
CA VAL A 86 6.27 0.09 -0.91
C VAL A 86 6.71 0.86 0.33
N ALA A 87 6.12 2.03 0.56
CA ALA A 87 6.27 2.79 1.80
C ALA A 87 4.88 3.10 2.39
N PRO A 88 4.61 2.77 3.67
CA PRO A 88 3.35 3.12 4.32
C PRO A 88 3.22 4.65 4.48
N ARG A 89 2.16 5.24 3.93
CA ARG A 89 1.94 6.70 3.94
C ARG A 89 0.89 7.12 4.97
N ARG A 90 -0.29 6.51 4.92
CA ARG A 90 -1.45 6.93 5.72
C ARG A 90 -2.21 5.72 6.27
N TYR A 91 -2.56 5.83 7.55
CA TYR A 91 -3.45 4.93 8.26
C TYR A 91 -4.46 5.79 9.02
N GLU A 92 -5.74 5.67 8.68
CA GLU A 92 -6.80 6.49 9.28
C GLU A 92 -8.05 5.66 9.53
N ARG A 93 -8.71 5.88 10.68
CA ARG A 93 -9.99 5.24 10.99
C ARG A 93 -11.13 6.09 10.42
N LEU A 94 -11.94 5.49 9.56
CA LEU A 94 -13.13 6.07 8.95
C LEU A 94 -14.39 5.35 9.47
N GLY A 95 -14.82 5.71 10.68
CA GLY A 95 -15.96 5.08 11.34
C GLY A 95 -15.69 3.60 11.67
N GLU A 96 -16.35 2.70 10.92
CA GLU A 96 -16.19 1.24 11.02
C GLU A 96 -15.12 0.67 10.08
N SER A 97 -14.60 1.49 9.17
CA SER A 97 -13.55 1.12 8.21
C SER A 97 -12.24 1.83 8.54
N PHE A 98 -11.18 1.44 7.84
CA PHE A 98 -9.87 2.06 7.90
C PHE A 98 -9.38 2.36 6.49
N TYR A 99 -8.88 3.58 6.29
CA TYR A 99 -8.20 3.97 5.07
C TYR A 99 -6.71 3.68 5.19
N LEU A 100 -6.19 2.90 4.24
CA LEU A 100 -4.76 2.63 4.09
C LEU A 100 -4.23 3.27 2.83
N GLU A 101 -3.00 3.76 2.89
CA GLU A 101 -2.26 4.28 1.74
C GLU A 101 -0.80 3.82 1.82
N PHE A 102 -0.33 3.26 0.72
CA PHE A 102 1.06 2.89 0.49
C PHE A 102 1.54 3.55 -0.80
N GLU A 103 2.78 4.00 -0.80
CA GLU A 103 3.45 4.46 -2.01
C GLU A 103 4.24 3.31 -2.63
N ALA A 104 4.05 3.03 -3.91
CA ALA A 104 4.85 2.03 -4.62
C ALA A 104 6.15 2.67 -5.12
N LEU A 105 7.27 2.25 -4.53
CA LEU A 105 8.60 2.81 -4.78
C LEU A 105 9.32 2.11 -5.93
N ALA A 106 9.19 0.79 -6.03
CA ALA A 106 9.84 0.01 -7.08
C ALA A 106 9.17 -1.36 -7.30
N PHE A 107 9.32 -1.89 -8.52
CA PHE A 107 9.01 -3.26 -8.87
C PHE A 107 10.32 -3.99 -9.18
N LEU A 108 10.54 -5.15 -8.56
CA LEU A 108 11.78 -5.94 -8.64
C LEU A 108 11.55 -7.34 -9.20
#